data_AF-G5JM86-F1
#
_entry.id   AF-G5JM86-F1
#
_cell.length_a   1.000
_cell.length_b   1.000
_cell.length_c   1.000
_cell.angle_alpha   90.00
_cell.angle_beta   90.00
_cell.angle_gamma   90.00
#
_symmetry.space_group_name_H-M   'P 1'
#
loop_
_entity.id
_entity.type
_entity.pdbx_description
1 polymer ?
#
loop_
_entity_poly.entity_id
_entity_poly.type
_entity_poly.pdbx_seq_one_letter_code
_entity_poly.pdbx_strand_id
1 'polypeptide(L)'
;SPMKGSPAEKAGIQPKDILTKVNGKSVKGQSLDEVVKKVRGKENTKVTLTIKRGSEEKDIAIKREKIHVKSVEYTKKGNVGVITINKFQSDTSGELKAAVLKAHKQGLNNIVLDLRNNPGGLLDEAVKMTNIFIDKNKTVVQLEKGDHKEAVKTDNDALKEAKDMHVSILVNEGSASASEVFTGAMKDYHKAKVYGSKTFGKGIVQTTREFKDGSLLKYTEMKWLTPDGHYIHGKGIQPDVNIAAPKYQSLSVIPNDKTFKIGDNNKNIKTIKIGLAALGYKVNNESTTFDSELEDAIKKFQQDEHLTVNGVFDKKTNNSFTMLLVEKANKDDDVLKKLLQQLK
;
A
#
# COMPACT_ATOMS: atom_id res chain seq x y z
N SER A 1 -2.33 -5.45 18.38
CA SER A 1 -0.87 -5.49 18.57
C SER A 1 -0.35 -4.07 18.62
N PRO A 2 0.55 -3.69 19.53
CA PRO A 2 1.13 -2.34 19.53
C PRO A 2 2.01 -2.12 18.29
N MET A 3 2.14 -0.88 17.85
CA MET A 3 3.03 -0.52 16.74
C MET A 3 4.46 -0.37 17.25
N LYS A 4 5.45 -0.76 16.44
CA LYS A 4 6.87 -0.60 16.78
C LYS A 4 7.22 0.87 17.04
N GLY A 5 7.89 1.15 18.14
CA GLY A 5 8.25 2.48 18.62
C GLY A 5 7.11 3.28 19.27
N SER A 6 5.88 2.74 19.33
CA SER A 6 4.73 3.46 19.90
C SER A 6 4.79 3.55 21.43
N PRO A 7 4.08 4.52 22.05
CA PRO A 7 3.95 4.58 23.51
C PRO A 7 3.42 3.28 24.12
N ALA A 8 2.53 2.58 23.42
CA ALA A 8 1.97 1.31 23.89
C ALA A 8 3.02 0.19 23.91
N GLU A 9 3.87 0.09 22.88
CA GLU A 9 4.98 -0.87 22.88
C GLU A 9 6.00 -0.54 23.97
N LYS A 10 6.40 0.74 24.07
CA LYS A 10 7.33 1.22 25.11
C LYS A 10 6.81 0.96 26.53
N ALA A 11 5.50 1.00 26.72
CA ALA A 11 4.85 0.70 28.00
C ALA A 11 4.63 -0.80 28.27
N GLY A 12 5.02 -1.68 27.32
CA GLY A 12 4.99 -3.14 27.51
C GLY A 12 3.67 -3.81 27.18
N ILE A 13 2.79 -3.16 26.41
CA ILE A 13 1.64 -3.83 25.79
C ILE A 13 2.16 -4.88 24.80
N GLN A 14 1.49 -6.02 24.68
CA GLN A 14 1.88 -7.12 23.80
C GLN A 14 0.73 -7.53 22.86
N PRO A 15 1.05 -8.19 21.73
CA PRO A 15 0.03 -8.89 20.96
C PRO A 15 -0.76 -9.86 21.86
N LYS A 16 -2.07 -9.97 21.62
CA LYS A 16 -3.04 -10.81 22.37
C LYS A 16 -3.41 -10.34 23.78
N ASP A 17 -2.92 -9.20 24.25
CA ASP A 17 -3.47 -8.57 25.46
C ASP A 17 -4.97 -8.23 25.27
N ILE A 18 -5.78 -8.51 26.28
CA ILE A 18 -7.22 -8.20 26.29
C ILE A 18 -7.44 -6.94 27.12
N LEU A 19 -7.90 -5.86 26.51
CA LEU A 19 -8.23 -4.63 27.23
C LEU A 19 -9.55 -4.79 28.01
N THR A 20 -9.50 -4.69 29.34
CA THR A 20 -10.68 -4.84 30.21
C THR A 20 -11.20 -3.51 30.75
N LYS A 21 -10.32 -2.53 30.99
CA LYS A 21 -10.71 -1.17 31.44
C LYS A 21 -9.84 -0.07 30.81
N VAL A 22 -10.40 1.13 30.70
CA VAL A 22 -9.69 2.37 30.36
C VAL A 22 -9.95 3.38 31.46
N ASN A 23 -8.88 3.87 32.10
CA ASN A 23 -8.93 4.75 33.27
C ASN A 23 -9.87 4.21 34.37
N GLY A 24 -9.76 2.92 34.68
CA GLY A 24 -10.56 2.23 35.69
C GLY A 24 -12.00 1.90 35.26
N LYS A 25 -12.49 2.39 34.11
CA LYS A 25 -13.84 2.10 33.61
C LYS A 25 -13.84 0.89 32.69
N SER A 26 -14.70 -0.09 32.98
CA SER A 26 -14.88 -1.28 32.14
C SER A 26 -15.23 -0.90 30.69
N VAL A 27 -14.64 -1.63 29.75
CA VAL A 27 -14.95 -1.55 28.31
C VAL A 27 -15.77 -2.74 27.81
N LYS A 28 -16.18 -3.66 28.69
CA LYS A 28 -16.99 -4.82 28.33
C LYS A 28 -18.32 -4.38 27.69
N GLY A 29 -18.63 -4.92 26.52
CA GLY A 29 -19.87 -4.64 25.77
C GLY A 29 -19.87 -3.34 24.98
N GLN A 30 -18.79 -2.56 24.99
CA GLN A 30 -18.66 -1.36 24.16
C GLN A 30 -18.16 -1.69 22.76
N SER A 31 -18.53 -0.85 21.79
CA SER A 31 -17.99 -0.92 20.43
C SER A 31 -16.52 -0.49 20.39
N LEU A 32 -15.80 -0.93 19.36
CA LEU A 32 -14.39 -0.56 19.18
C LEU A 32 -14.21 0.96 19.12
N ASP A 33 -15.09 1.67 18.43
CA ASP A 33 -15.00 3.13 18.27
C ASP A 33 -15.15 3.89 19.59
N GLU A 34 -16.04 3.44 20.47
CA GLU A 34 -16.20 4.01 21.81
C GLU A 34 -14.95 3.81 22.66
N VAL A 35 -14.34 2.62 22.60
CA VAL A 35 -13.10 2.32 23.29
C VAL A 35 -11.95 3.17 22.74
N VAL A 36 -11.83 3.29 21.43
CA VAL A 36 -10.81 4.14 20.77
C VAL A 36 -10.94 5.60 21.21
N LYS A 37 -12.16 6.14 21.30
CA LYS A 37 -12.40 7.51 21.80
C LYS A 37 -11.91 7.72 23.23
N LYS A 38 -12.02 6.71 24.11
CA LYS A 38 -11.52 6.75 25.50
C LYS A 38 -9.99 6.66 25.58
N VAL A 39 -9.38 5.85 24.72
CA VAL A 39 -7.92 5.69 24.67
C VAL A 39 -7.26 6.95 24.09
N ARG A 40 -7.87 7.57 23.07
CA ARG A 40 -7.44 8.86 22.52
C ARG A 40 -7.63 10.00 23.53
N GLY A 41 -6.90 11.09 23.33
CA GLY A 41 -6.93 12.25 24.21
C GLY A 41 -5.80 13.22 23.86
N LYS A 42 -5.74 14.34 24.59
CA LYS A 42 -4.74 15.38 24.37
C LYS A 42 -3.32 14.82 24.50
N GLU A 43 -2.43 15.25 23.62
CA GLU A 43 -1.02 14.91 23.68
C GLU A 43 -0.42 15.22 25.05
N ASN A 44 0.57 14.43 25.47
CA ASN A 44 1.25 14.50 26.76
C ASN A 44 0.40 14.18 28.01
N THR A 45 -0.88 13.84 27.85
CA THR A 45 -1.70 13.31 28.95
C THR A 45 -1.49 11.81 29.14
N LYS A 46 -1.85 11.26 30.31
CA LYS A 46 -1.77 9.82 30.57
C LYS A 46 -3.12 9.12 30.34
N VAL A 47 -3.06 7.86 29.94
CA VAL A 47 -4.17 6.91 29.95
C VAL A 47 -3.71 5.64 30.64
N THR A 48 -4.53 5.09 31.53
CA THR A 48 -4.28 3.80 32.17
C THR A 48 -5.13 2.75 31.47
N LEU A 49 -4.49 1.74 30.90
CA LEU A 49 -5.14 0.58 30.32
C LEU A 49 -5.02 -0.59 31.29
N THR A 50 -6.14 -1.16 31.72
CA THR A 50 -6.14 -2.45 32.41
C THR A 50 -6.22 -3.53 31.35
N ILE A 51 -5.16 -4.33 31.22
CA ILE A 51 -5.10 -5.45 30.27
C ILE A 51 -5.09 -6.77 31.01
N LYS A 52 -5.62 -7.81 30.38
CA LYS A 52 -5.49 -9.20 30.80
C LYS A 52 -4.56 -9.94 29.86
N ARG A 53 -3.51 -10.53 30.42
CA ARG A 53 -2.51 -11.36 29.70
C ARG A 53 -2.49 -12.75 30.34
N GLY A 54 -3.01 -13.74 29.62
CA GLY A 54 -3.29 -15.05 30.22
C GLY A 54 -4.34 -14.93 31.33
N SER A 55 -3.98 -15.33 32.56
CA SER A 55 -4.84 -15.22 33.74
C SER A 55 -4.67 -13.93 34.53
N GLU A 56 -3.63 -13.14 34.28
CA GLU A 56 -3.28 -11.96 35.08
C GLU A 56 -3.88 -10.67 34.51
N GLU A 57 -4.40 -9.81 35.38
CA GLU A 57 -4.75 -8.43 35.03
C GLU A 57 -3.64 -7.46 35.48
N LYS A 58 -3.31 -6.49 34.63
CA LYS A 58 -2.29 -5.48 34.91
C LYS A 58 -2.72 -4.12 34.39
N ASP A 59 -2.48 -3.09 35.21
CA ASP A 59 -2.59 -1.69 34.80
C ASP A 59 -1.29 -1.21 34.14
N ILE A 60 -1.45 -0.59 32.97
CA ILE A 60 -0.35 -0.01 32.21
C ILE A 60 -0.69 1.46 31.95
N ALA A 61 0.07 2.36 32.59
CA ALA A 61 -0.01 3.78 32.34
C ALA A 61 0.79 4.15 31.08
N ILE A 62 0.14 4.75 30.12
CA ILE A 62 0.70 5.13 28.82
C ILE A 62 0.59 6.64 28.67
N LYS A 63 1.71 7.31 28.35
CA LYS A 63 1.70 8.72 27.97
C LYS A 63 1.23 8.82 26.51
N ARG A 64 0.17 9.60 26.27
CA ARG A 64 -0.32 9.87 24.91
C ARG A 64 0.71 10.70 24.16
N GLU A 65 1.09 10.20 23.00
CA GLU A 65 2.02 10.84 22.07
C GLU A 65 1.40 10.74 20.68
N LYS A 66 1.68 11.71 19.81
CA LYS A 66 1.35 11.57 18.39
C LYS A 66 2.22 10.45 17.81
N ILE A 67 1.61 9.32 17.49
CA ILE A 67 2.34 8.23 16.81
C ILE A 67 2.59 8.67 15.37
N HIS A 68 3.84 8.95 15.06
CA HIS A 68 4.28 9.14 13.68
C HIS A 68 4.52 7.78 13.04
N VAL A 69 3.57 7.34 12.22
CA VAL A 69 3.72 6.14 11.41
C VAL A 69 4.52 6.53 10.19
N LYS A 70 5.76 6.06 10.04
CA LYS A 70 6.59 6.41 8.88
C LYS A 70 5.83 6.16 7.59
N SER A 71 5.78 7.15 6.71
CA SER A 71 5.18 7.01 5.39
C SER A 71 6.22 6.61 4.34
N VAL A 72 7.51 6.80 4.62
CA VAL A 72 8.61 6.48 3.72
C VAL A 72 9.55 5.42 4.30
N GLU A 73 9.83 4.39 3.49
CA GLU A 73 10.85 3.37 3.76
C GLU A 73 11.95 3.43 2.70
N TYR A 74 13.20 3.19 3.12
CA TYR A 74 14.36 3.21 2.23
C TYR A 74 15.15 1.91 2.30
N THR A 75 15.37 1.29 1.14
CA THR A 75 16.21 0.09 0.99
C THR A 75 17.17 0.24 -0.18
N LYS A 76 18.46 -0.08 0.04
CA LYS A 76 19.45 -0.19 -1.04
C LYS A 76 19.33 -1.57 -1.72
N LYS A 77 19.17 -1.58 -3.04
CA LYS A 77 19.15 -2.80 -3.88
C LYS A 77 20.22 -2.67 -4.96
N GLY A 78 21.41 -3.21 -4.72
CA GLY A 78 22.56 -3.03 -5.60
C GLY A 78 22.97 -1.56 -5.69
N ASN A 79 22.96 -0.99 -6.90
CA ASN A 79 23.23 0.41 -7.19
C ASN A 79 21.96 1.30 -7.24
N VAL A 80 20.81 0.78 -6.80
CA VAL A 80 19.53 1.50 -6.80
C VAL A 80 19.03 1.74 -5.38
N GLY A 81 18.62 2.98 -5.08
CA GLY A 81 17.90 3.32 -3.87
C GLY A 81 16.40 3.17 -4.06
N VAL A 82 15.77 2.18 -3.41
CA VAL A 82 14.32 1.98 -3.44
C VAL A 82 13.70 2.73 -2.27
N ILE A 83 12.81 3.66 -2.57
CA ILE A 83 12.10 4.52 -1.62
C ILE A 83 10.60 4.23 -1.75
N THR A 84 10.05 3.48 -0.79
CA THR A 84 8.63 3.12 -0.78
C THR A 84 7.84 4.17 0.00
N ILE A 85 6.82 4.75 -0.62
CA ILE A 85 5.98 5.80 -0.02
C ILE A 85 4.56 5.24 0.11
N ASN A 86 4.13 4.95 1.33
CA ASN A 86 2.87 4.27 1.60
C ASN A 86 1.66 5.20 1.65
N LYS A 87 1.87 6.48 2.00
CA LYS A 87 0.79 7.47 2.12
C LYS A 87 1.33 8.90 2.09
N PHE A 88 0.55 9.83 1.57
CA PHE A 88 0.84 11.28 1.65
C PHE A 88 0.23 11.84 2.93
N GLN A 89 1.02 11.93 3.98
CA GLN A 89 0.63 12.50 5.27
C GLN A 89 1.64 13.55 5.71
N SER A 90 1.34 14.30 6.78
CA SER A 90 2.27 15.29 7.31
C SER A 90 3.68 14.71 7.47
N ASP A 91 4.66 15.46 6.98
CA ASP A 91 6.10 15.13 7.01
C ASP A 91 6.58 14.06 6.00
N THR A 92 5.71 13.56 5.12
CA THR A 92 6.12 12.59 4.07
C THR A 92 7.20 13.17 3.16
N SER A 93 7.06 14.45 2.79
CA SER A 93 8.07 15.17 2.01
C SER A 93 9.42 15.28 2.74
N GLY A 94 9.40 15.49 4.07
CA GLY A 94 10.60 15.50 4.90
C GLY A 94 11.28 14.13 4.93
N GLU A 95 10.51 13.05 5.11
CA GLU A 95 11.03 11.68 5.09
C GLU A 95 11.58 11.29 3.72
N LEU A 96 10.91 11.68 2.62
CA LEU A 96 11.41 11.47 1.27
C LEU A 96 12.73 12.21 1.04
N LYS A 97 12.81 13.49 1.43
CA LYS A 97 14.05 14.27 1.35
C LYS A 97 15.19 13.58 2.10
N ALA A 98 14.93 13.07 3.30
CA ALA A 98 15.93 12.33 4.07
C ALA A 98 16.37 11.04 3.37
N ALA A 99 15.44 10.30 2.75
CA ALA A 99 15.74 9.09 1.99
C ALA A 99 16.58 9.38 0.74
N VAL A 100 16.26 10.44 0.00
CA VAL A 100 17.03 10.93 -1.16
C VAL A 100 18.45 11.31 -0.75
N LEU A 101 18.60 12.11 0.30
CA LEU A 101 19.93 12.50 0.82
C LEU A 101 20.74 11.27 1.28
N LYS A 102 20.07 10.28 1.87
CA LYS A 102 20.71 9.02 2.27
C LYS A 102 21.18 8.21 1.06
N ALA A 103 20.37 8.12 0.00
CA ALA A 103 20.75 7.46 -1.25
C ALA A 103 21.95 8.17 -1.91
N HIS A 104 21.92 9.49 -1.98
CA HIS A 104 23.01 10.32 -2.51
C HIS A 104 24.33 10.09 -1.74
N LYS A 105 24.28 10.12 -0.40
CA LYS A 105 25.45 9.84 0.46
C LYS A 105 26.02 8.43 0.26
N GLN A 106 25.21 7.48 -0.23
CA GLN A 106 25.64 6.13 -0.56
C GLN A 106 26.16 5.99 -2.00
N GLY A 107 26.30 7.09 -2.73
CA GLY A 107 26.75 7.12 -4.12
C GLY A 107 25.71 6.57 -5.11
N LEU A 108 24.43 6.58 -4.76
CA LEU A 108 23.37 6.05 -5.62
C LEU A 108 22.78 7.19 -6.46
N ASN A 109 22.99 7.12 -7.78
CA ASN A 109 22.39 8.05 -8.74
C ASN A 109 21.05 7.55 -9.29
N ASN A 110 20.73 6.27 -9.11
CA ASN A 110 19.46 5.67 -9.52
C ASN A 110 18.55 5.49 -8.31
N ILE A 111 17.34 6.07 -8.36
CA ILE A 111 16.32 5.85 -7.34
C ILE A 111 15.00 5.36 -7.95
N VAL A 112 14.32 4.50 -7.20
CA VAL A 112 12.95 4.07 -7.49
C VAL A 112 12.04 4.62 -6.40
N LEU A 113 11.06 5.43 -6.78
CA LEU A 113 9.97 5.87 -5.92
C LEU A 113 8.81 4.90 -6.10
N ASP A 114 8.58 4.03 -5.12
CA ASP A 114 7.51 3.03 -5.16
C ASP A 114 6.24 3.59 -4.52
N LEU A 115 5.24 3.84 -5.36
CA LEU A 115 3.92 4.37 -5.00
C LEU A 115 2.81 3.33 -5.20
N ARG A 116 3.16 2.05 -5.41
CA ARG A 116 2.16 0.99 -5.52
C ARG A 116 1.33 0.92 -4.24
N ASN A 117 0.03 0.74 -4.40
CA ASN A 117 -0.95 0.67 -3.31
C ASN A 117 -1.00 1.91 -2.40
N ASN A 118 -0.45 3.06 -2.85
CA ASN A 118 -0.57 4.32 -2.13
C ASN A 118 -1.84 5.07 -2.59
N PRO A 119 -2.89 5.15 -1.75
CA PRO A 119 -4.17 5.78 -2.10
C PRO A 119 -4.11 7.32 -2.14
N GLY A 120 -2.93 7.90 -1.98
CA GLY A 120 -2.67 9.32 -1.92
C GLY A 120 -2.72 9.85 -0.50
N GLY A 121 -3.37 10.99 -0.32
CA GLY A 121 -3.43 11.71 0.95
C GLY A 121 -3.39 13.21 0.70
N LEU A 122 -2.58 13.94 1.48
CA LEU A 122 -2.54 15.39 1.44
C LEU A 122 -1.91 15.91 0.14
N LEU A 123 -2.57 16.88 -0.49
CA LEU A 123 -2.09 17.50 -1.74
C LEU A 123 -0.83 18.33 -1.51
N ASP A 124 -0.74 19.04 -0.40
CA ASP A 124 0.42 19.87 -0.06
C ASP A 124 1.71 19.04 0.05
N GLU A 125 1.60 17.81 0.56
CA GLU A 125 2.72 16.86 0.60
C GLU A 125 3.14 16.43 -0.81
N ALA A 126 2.21 16.22 -1.75
CA ALA A 126 2.56 15.93 -3.14
C ALA A 126 3.29 17.11 -3.81
N VAL A 127 2.86 18.35 -3.53
CA VAL A 127 3.52 19.57 -4.01
C VAL A 127 4.94 19.68 -3.43
N LYS A 128 5.09 19.53 -2.12
CA LYS A 128 6.39 19.55 -1.43
C LYS A 128 7.32 18.44 -1.92
N MET A 129 6.81 17.23 -2.13
CA MET A 129 7.58 16.12 -2.70
C MET A 129 8.02 16.42 -4.13
N THR A 130 7.15 17.00 -4.97
CA THR A 130 7.50 17.41 -6.34
C THR A 130 8.62 18.43 -6.32
N ASN A 131 8.56 19.39 -5.40
CA ASN A 131 9.58 20.44 -5.24
C ASN A 131 10.96 19.90 -4.84
N ILE A 132 11.08 18.68 -4.30
CA ILE A 132 12.39 18.04 -4.08
C ILE A 132 13.14 17.87 -5.40
N PHE A 133 12.43 17.58 -6.49
CA PHE A 133 13.02 17.22 -7.78
C PHE A 133 12.90 18.32 -8.85
N ILE A 134 11.93 19.23 -8.68
CA ILE A 134 11.55 20.23 -9.67
C ILE A 134 11.73 21.62 -9.07
N ASP A 135 12.40 22.51 -9.82
CA ASP A 135 12.72 23.88 -9.39
C ASP A 135 11.47 24.76 -9.23
N LYS A 136 11.63 25.89 -8.53
CA LYS A 136 10.57 26.84 -8.20
C LYS A 136 9.76 27.30 -9.41
N ASN A 137 8.54 27.78 -9.13
CA ASN A 137 7.60 28.34 -10.10
C ASN A 137 7.13 27.35 -11.18
N LYS A 138 7.30 26.04 -10.98
CA LYS A 138 6.76 24.99 -11.85
C LYS A 138 5.40 24.53 -11.32
N THR A 139 4.43 24.40 -12.22
CA THR A 139 3.08 23.93 -11.91
C THR A 139 3.13 22.46 -11.54
N VAL A 140 2.68 22.10 -10.35
CA VAL A 140 2.54 20.69 -9.95
C VAL A 140 1.17 20.14 -10.37
N VAL A 141 0.14 20.96 -10.20
CA VAL A 141 -1.24 20.58 -10.51
C VAL A 141 -2.04 21.82 -10.89
N GLN A 142 -2.97 21.68 -11.81
CA GLN A 142 -3.97 22.70 -12.13
C GLN A 142 -5.30 22.31 -11.49
N LEU A 143 -5.93 23.20 -10.74
CA LEU A 143 -7.26 23.02 -10.16
C LEU A 143 -8.27 23.77 -11.01
N GLU A 144 -9.34 23.09 -11.44
CA GLU A 144 -10.38 23.66 -12.32
C GLU A 144 -11.75 23.59 -11.64
N LYS A 145 -12.38 24.76 -11.47
CA LYS A 145 -13.71 24.95 -10.90
C LYS A 145 -14.56 25.83 -11.82
N GLY A 146 -15.44 25.22 -12.60
CA GLY A 146 -16.16 25.92 -13.67
C GLY A 146 -15.17 26.46 -14.71
N ASP A 147 -15.27 27.75 -15.02
CA ASP A 147 -14.35 28.43 -15.96
C ASP A 147 -13.05 28.92 -15.30
N HIS A 148 -12.92 28.78 -13.96
CA HIS A 148 -11.74 29.22 -13.24
C HIS A 148 -10.69 28.10 -13.16
N LYS A 149 -9.44 28.43 -13.48
CA LYS A 149 -8.28 27.55 -13.32
C LYS A 149 -7.20 28.21 -12.47
N GLU A 150 -6.68 27.45 -11.53
CA GLU A 150 -5.59 27.86 -10.64
C GLU A 150 -4.45 26.84 -10.73
N ALA A 151 -3.21 27.33 -10.85
CA ALA A 151 -2.02 26.47 -10.83
C ALA A 151 -1.39 26.47 -9.44
N VAL A 152 -1.28 25.30 -8.81
CA VAL A 152 -0.47 25.11 -7.60
C VAL A 152 0.97 24.84 -8.01
N LYS A 153 1.91 25.63 -7.50
CA LYS A 153 3.31 25.63 -7.94
C LYS A 153 4.26 25.22 -6.83
N THR A 154 5.48 24.84 -7.23
CA THR A 154 6.63 24.67 -6.34
C THR A 154 7.18 26.02 -5.88
N ASP A 155 7.58 26.13 -4.60
CA ASP A 155 8.00 27.40 -4.00
C ASP A 155 9.53 27.59 -3.98
N ASN A 156 10.31 26.51 -3.94
CA ASN A 156 11.76 26.54 -3.70
C ASN A 156 12.57 26.01 -4.89
N ASP A 157 13.87 26.30 -4.93
CA ASP A 157 14.76 25.59 -5.86
C ASP A 157 14.81 24.09 -5.51
N ALA A 158 15.00 23.23 -6.52
CA ALA A 158 15.04 21.79 -6.32
C ALA A 158 16.23 21.39 -5.43
N LEU A 159 16.10 20.26 -4.73
CA LEU A 159 17.17 19.72 -3.91
C LEU A 159 18.40 19.44 -4.78
N LYS A 160 19.55 20.02 -4.42
CA LYS A 160 20.79 19.90 -5.18
C LYS A 160 21.16 18.44 -5.46
N GLU A 161 21.09 17.60 -4.44
CA GLU A 161 21.42 16.16 -4.52
C GLU A 161 20.44 15.36 -5.39
N ALA A 162 19.24 15.88 -5.65
CA ALA A 162 18.25 15.24 -6.52
C ALA A 162 18.39 15.65 -7.99
N LYS A 163 19.21 16.67 -8.31
CA LYS A 163 19.38 17.16 -9.68
C LYS A 163 20.01 16.08 -10.57
N ASP A 164 21.03 15.41 -10.06
CA ASP A 164 21.81 14.39 -10.80
C ASP A 164 21.23 12.98 -10.70
N MET A 165 20.10 12.80 -10.01
CA MET A 165 19.46 11.49 -9.85
C MET A 165 18.55 11.14 -11.04
N HIS A 166 18.70 9.91 -11.51
CA HIS A 166 17.75 9.25 -12.39
C HIS A 166 16.60 8.68 -11.55
N VAL A 167 15.40 9.24 -11.76
CA VAL A 167 14.22 8.89 -10.99
C VAL A 167 13.33 7.96 -11.80
N SER A 168 13.00 6.81 -11.23
CA SER A 168 11.94 5.93 -11.73
C SER A 168 10.79 5.93 -10.74
N ILE A 169 9.55 5.98 -11.20
CA ILE A 169 8.36 5.85 -10.34
C ILE A 169 7.70 4.52 -10.66
N LEU A 170 7.43 3.71 -9.64
CA LEU A 170 6.70 2.45 -9.76
C LEU A 170 5.28 2.63 -9.23
N VAL A 171 4.28 2.36 -10.06
CA VAL A 171 2.86 2.56 -9.74
C VAL A 171 2.00 1.33 -10.07
N ASN A 172 0.81 1.28 -9.50
CA ASN A 172 -0.22 0.31 -9.88
C ASN A 172 -1.64 0.88 -9.72
N GLU A 173 -2.66 0.04 -9.90
CA GLU A 173 -4.08 0.41 -9.76
C GLU A 173 -4.46 0.96 -8.37
N GLY A 174 -3.66 0.67 -7.34
CA GLY A 174 -3.83 1.23 -6.00
C GLY A 174 -3.20 2.61 -5.80
N SER A 175 -2.37 3.07 -6.75
CA SER A 175 -1.83 4.43 -6.77
C SER A 175 -2.94 5.42 -7.13
N ALA A 176 -3.32 6.30 -6.20
CA ALA A 176 -4.45 7.21 -6.40
C ALA A 176 -4.20 8.64 -5.89
N SER A 177 -4.96 9.61 -6.39
CA SER A 177 -5.07 10.96 -5.83
C SER A 177 -3.71 11.68 -5.75
N ALA A 178 -3.20 12.00 -4.56
CA ALA A 178 -1.90 12.67 -4.39
C ALA A 178 -0.73 11.89 -5.02
N SER A 179 -0.80 10.55 -5.04
CA SER A 179 0.16 9.70 -5.76
C SER A 179 0.14 9.99 -7.26
N GLU A 180 -1.05 10.20 -7.83
CA GLU A 180 -1.24 10.52 -9.24
C GLU A 180 -0.83 11.96 -9.55
N VAL A 181 -1.12 12.92 -8.66
CA VAL A 181 -0.64 14.30 -8.80
C VAL A 181 0.89 14.34 -8.87
N PHE A 182 1.57 13.71 -7.91
CA PHE A 182 3.02 13.65 -7.89
C PHE A 182 3.58 12.91 -9.13
N THR A 183 3.02 11.75 -9.46
CA THR A 183 3.46 10.97 -10.63
C THR A 183 3.27 11.75 -11.93
N GLY A 184 2.13 12.41 -12.10
CA GLY A 184 1.79 13.21 -13.27
C GLY A 184 2.74 14.39 -13.43
N ALA A 185 3.02 15.11 -12.34
CA ALA A 185 3.97 16.22 -12.38
C ALA A 185 5.40 15.76 -12.75
N MET A 186 5.88 14.70 -12.11
CA MET A 186 7.22 14.15 -12.40
C MET A 186 7.33 13.63 -13.84
N LYS A 187 6.24 13.08 -14.39
CA LYS A 187 6.17 12.58 -15.76
C LYS A 187 6.13 13.71 -16.79
N ASP A 188 5.24 14.69 -16.63
CA ASP A 188 5.07 15.81 -17.56
C ASP A 188 6.34 16.66 -17.66
N TYR A 189 7.10 16.80 -16.56
CA TYR A 189 8.41 17.47 -16.58
C TYR A 189 9.58 16.58 -17.03
N HIS A 190 9.31 15.34 -17.47
CA HIS A 190 10.33 14.35 -17.84
C HIS A 190 11.39 14.10 -16.76
N LYS A 191 11.05 14.37 -15.48
CA LYS A 191 11.96 14.18 -14.34
C LYS A 191 11.99 12.73 -13.89
N ALA A 192 10.93 11.97 -14.15
CA ALA A 192 10.90 10.54 -13.89
C ALA A 192 10.24 9.76 -15.02
N LYS A 193 10.70 8.52 -15.21
CA LYS A 193 10.04 7.52 -16.04
C LYS A 193 9.13 6.66 -15.18
N VAL A 194 7.91 6.40 -15.64
CA VAL A 194 6.88 5.68 -14.89
C VAL A 194 6.81 4.22 -15.33
N TYR A 195 6.82 3.30 -14.37
CA TYR A 195 6.80 1.86 -14.57
C TYR A 195 5.63 1.22 -13.81
N GLY A 196 5.23 0.01 -14.19
CA GLY A 196 4.22 -0.77 -13.48
C GLY A 196 2.92 -0.91 -14.25
N SER A 197 1.77 -0.67 -13.61
CA SER A 197 0.45 -0.72 -14.25
C SER A 197 -0.28 0.62 -14.14
N LYS A 198 -1.36 0.79 -14.90
CA LYS A 198 -2.19 2.00 -14.89
C LYS A 198 -2.69 2.34 -13.48
N THR A 199 -2.64 3.62 -13.12
CA THR A 199 -3.12 4.11 -11.80
C THR A 199 -4.65 4.17 -11.69
N PHE A 200 -5.16 4.50 -10.51
CA PHE A 200 -6.58 4.45 -10.17
C PHE A 200 -7.48 5.38 -11.02
N GLY A 201 -7.05 6.62 -11.27
CA GLY A 201 -7.82 7.61 -12.02
C GLY A 201 -8.66 8.55 -11.17
N LYS A 202 -8.16 9.03 -10.02
CA LYS A 202 -8.89 10.00 -9.20
C LYS A 202 -8.48 11.44 -9.52
N GLY A 203 -9.08 11.99 -10.58
CA GLY A 203 -8.86 13.35 -11.08
C GLY A 203 -9.71 14.47 -10.42
N ILE A 204 -10.32 14.22 -9.26
CA ILE A 204 -11.29 15.14 -8.65
C ILE A 204 -10.91 15.51 -7.22
N VAL A 205 -11.25 16.74 -6.84
CA VAL A 205 -11.16 17.26 -5.47
C VAL A 205 -12.56 17.25 -4.87
N GLN A 206 -12.69 16.59 -3.71
CA GLN A 206 -13.95 16.53 -2.98
C GLN A 206 -13.83 17.37 -1.71
N THR A 207 -14.89 18.10 -1.41
CA THR A 207 -15.02 18.89 -0.18
C THR A 207 -16.17 18.35 0.66
N THR A 208 -16.13 18.63 1.96
CA THR A 208 -17.17 18.24 2.90
C THR A 208 -17.75 19.49 3.53
N ARG A 209 -19.07 19.67 3.41
CA ARG A 209 -19.81 20.72 4.09
C ARG A 209 -20.56 20.12 5.28
N GLU A 210 -20.35 20.69 6.46
CA GLU A 210 -21.11 20.37 7.66
C GLU A 210 -22.30 21.32 7.79
N PHE A 211 -23.47 20.78 8.12
CA PHE A 211 -24.69 21.54 8.36
C PHE A 211 -24.90 21.75 9.86
N LYS A 212 -25.81 22.68 10.21
CA LYS A 212 -26.11 23.04 11.60
C LYS A 212 -26.64 21.87 12.43
N ASP A 213 -27.22 20.86 11.79
CA ASP A 213 -27.73 19.64 12.43
C ASP A 213 -26.66 18.55 12.60
N GLY A 214 -25.41 18.83 12.23
CA GLY A 214 -24.28 17.88 12.28
C GLY A 214 -24.23 16.91 11.09
N SER A 215 -25.13 17.04 10.12
CA SER A 215 -25.04 16.25 8.87
C SER A 215 -23.90 16.75 7.97
N LEU A 216 -23.35 15.84 7.16
CA LEU A 216 -22.21 16.12 6.27
C LEU A 216 -22.59 15.84 4.81
N LEU A 217 -22.43 16.83 3.93
CA LEU A 217 -22.47 16.64 2.48
C LEU A 217 -21.07 16.62 1.91
N LYS A 218 -20.67 15.48 1.36
CA LYS A 218 -19.44 15.35 0.58
C LYS A 218 -19.76 15.46 -0.90
N TYR A 219 -19.16 16.42 -1.59
CA TYR A 219 -19.40 16.65 -3.01
C TYR A 219 -18.10 16.96 -3.75
N THR A 220 -18.10 16.71 -5.07
CA THR A 220 -17.00 17.06 -5.95
C THR A 220 -17.03 18.55 -6.23
N GLU A 221 -15.95 19.25 -5.91
CA GLU A 221 -15.87 20.70 -6.08
C GLU A 221 -15.05 21.09 -7.30
N MET A 222 -13.94 20.38 -7.56
CA MET A 222 -12.99 20.74 -8.61
C MET A 222 -12.52 19.49 -9.34
N LYS A 223 -12.11 19.68 -10.60
CA LYS A 223 -11.20 18.76 -11.28
C LYS A 223 -9.77 19.18 -10.97
N TRP A 224 -8.85 18.23 -11.09
CA TRP A 224 -7.45 18.57 -11.20
C TRP A 224 -6.86 18.01 -12.49
N LEU A 225 -5.92 18.74 -13.08
CA LEU A 225 -5.21 18.38 -14.29
C LEU A 225 -3.70 18.33 -14.00
N THR A 226 -2.99 17.49 -14.74
CA THR A 226 -1.52 17.45 -14.70
C THR A 226 -0.93 18.77 -15.22
N PRO A 227 0.39 19.02 -15.09
CA PRO A 227 1.01 20.23 -15.61
C PRO A 227 0.73 20.49 -17.10
N ASP A 228 0.68 19.44 -17.94
CA ASP A 228 0.34 19.54 -19.36
C ASP A 228 -1.18 19.64 -19.63
N GLY A 229 -2.00 19.70 -18.59
CA GLY A 229 -3.45 19.87 -18.70
C GLY A 229 -4.21 18.56 -18.92
N HIS A 230 -3.62 17.39 -18.63
CA HIS A 230 -4.32 16.12 -18.77
C HIS A 230 -5.32 15.90 -17.63
N TYR A 231 -6.58 15.67 -17.96
CA TYR A 231 -7.61 15.24 -17.01
C TYR A 231 -7.65 13.71 -16.90
N ILE A 232 -7.19 13.18 -15.77
CA ILE A 232 -6.97 11.73 -15.57
C ILE A 232 -8.16 10.99 -14.95
N HIS A 233 -9.28 11.66 -14.66
CA HIS A 233 -10.39 11.02 -13.95
C HIS A 233 -11.00 9.85 -14.75
N GLY A 234 -11.12 8.69 -14.10
CA GLY A 234 -11.57 7.43 -14.73
C GLY A 234 -10.57 6.81 -15.71
N LYS A 235 -9.46 7.51 -16.01
CA LYS A 235 -8.43 7.06 -16.95
C LYS A 235 -7.18 6.56 -16.22
N GLY A 236 -6.75 7.28 -15.18
CA GLY A 236 -5.46 7.07 -14.53
C GLY A 236 -4.29 7.57 -15.37
N ILE A 237 -3.10 7.49 -14.80
CA ILE A 237 -1.82 7.71 -15.45
C ILE A 237 -1.35 6.39 -16.04
N GLN A 238 -1.04 6.40 -17.33
CA GLN A 238 -0.42 5.25 -17.99
C GLN A 238 1.07 5.20 -17.67
N PRO A 239 1.63 4.02 -17.32
CA PRO A 239 3.07 3.89 -17.19
C PRO A 239 3.73 4.05 -18.56
N ASP A 240 4.96 4.57 -18.57
CA ASP A 240 5.81 4.59 -19.78
C ASP A 240 6.29 3.18 -20.15
N VAL A 241 6.46 2.32 -19.15
CA VAL A 241 6.80 0.91 -19.33
C VAL A 241 5.88 0.04 -18.48
N ASN A 242 5.05 -0.76 -19.15
CA ASN A 242 4.16 -1.68 -18.47
C ASN A 242 4.94 -2.88 -17.88
N ILE A 243 4.81 -3.09 -16.57
CA ILE A 243 5.32 -4.27 -15.86
C ILE A 243 4.14 -4.94 -15.19
N ALA A 244 3.61 -5.99 -15.82
CA ALA A 244 2.48 -6.73 -15.28
C ALA A 244 2.85 -7.45 -13.98
N ALA A 245 1.99 -7.30 -12.97
CA ALA A 245 2.01 -8.12 -11.77
C ALA A 245 1.78 -9.60 -12.15
N PRO A 246 2.41 -10.55 -11.44
CA PRO A 246 2.09 -11.95 -11.62
C PRO A 246 0.59 -12.22 -11.39
N LYS A 247 -0.01 -13.08 -12.22
CA LYS A 247 -1.44 -13.43 -12.15
C LYS A 247 -1.87 -13.92 -10.77
N TYR A 248 -0.95 -14.54 -10.01
CA TYR A 248 -1.25 -15.07 -8.69
C TYR A 248 -1.57 -13.97 -7.64
N GLN A 249 -1.12 -12.74 -7.86
CA GLN A 249 -1.35 -11.61 -6.95
C GLN A 249 -2.77 -11.04 -7.04
N SER A 250 -3.50 -11.33 -8.13
CA SER A 250 -4.89 -10.90 -8.34
C SER A 250 -5.89 -12.05 -8.24
N LEU A 251 -5.50 -13.17 -7.61
CA LEU A 251 -6.38 -14.33 -7.49
C LEU A 251 -7.56 -14.05 -6.55
N SER A 252 -8.73 -14.53 -6.95
CA SER A 252 -9.91 -14.51 -6.07
C SER A 252 -9.74 -15.49 -4.93
N VAL A 253 -10.17 -15.10 -3.73
CA VAL A 253 -10.18 -16.00 -2.56
C VAL A 253 -11.04 -17.22 -2.88
N ILE A 254 -10.45 -18.42 -2.71
CA ILE A 254 -11.18 -19.68 -2.84
C ILE A 254 -11.96 -19.91 -1.54
N PRO A 255 -13.29 -20.12 -1.59
CA PRO A 255 -14.09 -20.36 -0.40
C PRO A 255 -13.65 -21.64 0.34
N ASN A 256 -13.48 -21.52 1.66
CA ASN A 256 -13.01 -22.61 2.53
C ASN A 256 -14.05 -23.70 2.82
N ASP A 257 -15.30 -23.50 2.40
CA ASP A 257 -16.41 -24.44 2.48
C ASP A 257 -16.57 -25.28 1.21
N LYS A 258 -15.75 -25.03 0.18
CA LYS A 258 -15.77 -25.76 -1.09
C LYS A 258 -14.63 -26.77 -1.16
N THR A 259 -14.94 -27.87 -1.83
CA THR A 259 -14.01 -28.96 -2.15
C THR A 259 -14.06 -29.18 -3.65
N PHE A 260 -12.91 -29.31 -4.30
CA PHE A 260 -12.82 -29.57 -5.74
C PHE A 260 -12.10 -30.88 -6.02
N LYS A 261 -12.60 -31.65 -7.00
CA LYS A 261 -12.07 -32.96 -7.43
C LYS A 261 -12.22 -33.14 -8.92
N ILE A 262 -11.65 -34.22 -9.45
CA ILE A 262 -11.70 -34.56 -10.88
C ILE A 262 -13.12 -34.51 -11.45
N GLY A 263 -13.26 -33.91 -12.62
CA GLY A 263 -14.54 -33.70 -13.31
C GLY A 263 -15.29 -32.42 -12.94
N ASP A 264 -14.91 -31.74 -11.84
CA ASP A 264 -15.54 -30.46 -11.48
C ASP A 264 -15.23 -29.37 -12.52
N ASN A 265 -16.19 -28.47 -12.74
CA ASN A 265 -16.02 -27.28 -13.56
C ASN A 265 -16.42 -26.02 -12.76
N ASN A 266 -15.46 -25.16 -12.48
CA ASN A 266 -15.62 -23.99 -11.62
C ASN A 266 -14.54 -22.94 -11.90
N LYS A 267 -14.90 -21.65 -11.81
CA LYS A 267 -13.94 -20.54 -11.92
C LYS A 267 -12.77 -20.63 -10.93
N ASN A 268 -13.01 -21.21 -9.74
CA ASN A 268 -11.98 -21.37 -8.72
C ASN A 268 -10.92 -22.41 -9.12
N ILE A 269 -11.23 -23.34 -10.03
CA ILE A 269 -10.23 -24.31 -10.52
C ILE A 269 -9.14 -23.60 -11.33
N LYS A 270 -9.51 -22.59 -12.12
CA LYS A 270 -8.54 -21.72 -12.79
C LYS A 270 -7.62 -21.02 -11.78
N THR A 271 -8.19 -20.55 -10.65
CA THR A 271 -7.41 -19.96 -9.55
C THR A 271 -6.42 -20.96 -8.96
N ILE A 272 -6.86 -22.19 -8.70
CA ILE A 272 -5.99 -23.27 -8.17
C ILE A 272 -4.84 -23.53 -9.14
N LYS A 273 -5.13 -23.69 -10.44
CA LYS A 273 -4.11 -23.93 -11.48
C LYS A 273 -3.06 -22.81 -11.53
N ILE A 274 -3.51 -21.55 -11.58
CA ILE A 274 -2.60 -20.38 -11.61
C ILE A 274 -1.74 -20.31 -10.33
N GLY A 275 -2.34 -20.56 -9.16
CA GLY A 275 -1.60 -20.53 -7.90
C GLY A 275 -0.59 -21.66 -7.76
N LEU A 276 -0.96 -22.89 -8.15
CA LEU A 276 -0.05 -24.04 -8.13
C LEU A 276 1.13 -23.82 -9.08
N ALA A 277 0.87 -23.29 -10.28
CA ALA A 277 1.92 -22.87 -11.21
C ALA A 277 2.87 -21.85 -10.58
N ALA A 278 2.33 -20.85 -9.87
CA ALA A 278 3.12 -19.84 -9.18
C ALA A 278 3.96 -20.41 -8.02
N LEU A 279 3.49 -21.47 -7.37
CA LEU A 279 4.22 -22.22 -6.35
C LEU A 279 5.23 -23.22 -6.93
N GLY A 280 5.32 -23.33 -8.26
CA GLY A 280 6.30 -24.19 -8.96
C GLY A 280 5.78 -25.57 -9.35
N TYR A 281 4.49 -25.86 -9.14
CA TYR A 281 3.88 -27.13 -9.52
C TYR A 281 3.46 -27.09 -11.00
N LYS A 282 3.72 -28.19 -11.71
CA LYS A 282 3.37 -28.31 -13.12
C LYS A 282 1.85 -28.44 -13.29
N VAL A 283 1.26 -27.52 -14.03
CA VAL A 283 -0.13 -27.57 -14.49
C VAL A 283 -0.18 -27.43 -16.01
N ASN A 284 -1.17 -28.03 -16.66
CA ASN A 284 -1.24 -28.15 -18.12
C ASN A 284 -1.88 -26.94 -18.82
N ASN A 285 -2.79 -26.21 -18.15
CA ASN A 285 -3.56 -25.10 -18.73
C ASN A 285 -4.12 -24.16 -17.63
N GLU A 286 -4.89 -23.14 -18.03
CA GLU A 286 -5.65 -22.25 -17.13
C GLU A 286 -7.17 -22.42 -17.32
N SER A 287 -7.64 -23.65 -17.58
CA SER A 287 -9.06 -23.96 -17.75
C SER A 287 -9.82 -23.96 -16.42
N THR A 288 -11.14 -23.98 -16.48
CA THR A 288 -12.01 -24.10 -15.30
C THR A 288 -12.33 -25.55 -14.93
N THR A 289 -11.74 -26.52 -15.64
CA THR A 289 -11.99 -27.95 -15.44
C THR A 289 -10.90 -28.58 -14.58
N PHE A 290 -11.32 -29.39 -13.61
CA PHE A 290 -10.43 -30.20 -12.78
C PHE A 290 -10.10 -31.49 -13.54
N ASP A 291 -8.94 -31.51 -14.18
CA ASP A 291 -8.40 -32.62 -14.96
C ASP A 291 -7.45 -33.50 -14.12
N SER A 292 -7.06 -34.65 -14.68
CA SER A 292 -6.10 -35.59 -14.08
C SER A 292 -4.77 -34.92 -13.73
N GLU A 293 -4.30 -34.02 -14.58
CA GLU A 293 -3.04 -33.31 -14.39
C GLU A 293 -3.10 -32.35 -13.19
N LEU A 294 -4.25 -31.71 -12.96
CA LEU A 294 -4.46 -30.93 -11.75
C LEU A 294 -4.53 -31.84 -10.51
N GLU A 295 -5.18 -32.99 -10.60
CA GLU A 295 -5.21 -33.98 -9.52
C GLU A 295 -3.78 -34.40 -9.11
N ASP A 296 -2.93 -34.71 -10.09
CA ASP A 296 -1.54 -35.08 -9.86
C ASP A 296 -0.72 -33.93 -9.26
N ALA A 297 -0.92 -32.70 -9.74
CA ALA A 297 -0.29 -31.51 -9.16
C ALA A 297 -0.71 -31.30 -7.69
N ILE A 298 -1.99 -31.54 -7.37
CA ILE A 298 -2.50 -31.46 -6.00
C ILE A 298 -1.96 -32.59 -5.13
N LYS A 299 -1.89 -33.83 -5.62
CA LYS A 299 -1.27 -34.94 -4.88
C LYS A 299 0.19 -34.61 -4.54
N LYS A 300 0.94 -34.07 -5.50
CA LYS A 300 2.32 -33.65 -5.30
C LYS A 300 2.42 -32.51 -4.28
N PHE A 301 1.58 -31.49 -4.40
CA PHE A 301 1.47 -30.41 -3.42
C PHE A 301 1.15 -30.93 -2.01
N GLN A 302 0.15 -31.80 -1.88
CA GLN A 302 -0.22 -32.41 -0.60
C GLN A 302 0.93 -33.21 0.01
N GLN A 303 1.69 -33.94 -0.81
CA GLN A 303 2.86 -34.68 -0.36
C GLN A 303 3.96 -33.73 0.16
N ASP A 304 4.27 -32.67 -0.57
CA ASP A 304 5.31 -31.70 -0.23
C ASP A 304 4.95 -30.90 1.02
N GLU A 305 3.66 -30.61 1.23
CA GLU A 305 3.14 -29.88 2.39
C GLU A 305 2.69 -30.80 3.55
N HIS A 306 3.06 -32.09 3.51
CA HIS A 306 2.74 -33.08 4.55
C HIS A 306 1.25 -33.19 4.91
N LEU A 307 0.38 -33.05 3.90
CA LEU A 307 -1.08 -33.21 4.00
C LEU A 307 -1.51 -34.64 3.63
N THR A 308 -2.79 -34.95 3.84
CA THR A 308 -3.39 -36.19 3.34
C THR A 308 -3.40 -36.17 1.81
N VAL A 309 -2.64 -37.09 1.20
CA VAL A 309 -2.56 -37.21 -0.26
C VAL A 309 -3.79 -37.92 -0.80
N ASN A 310 -4.77 -37.14 -1.26
CA ASN A 310 -6.04 -37.64 -1.80
C ASN A 310 -6.39 -37.04 -3.17
N GLY A 311 -5.60 -36.09 -3.69
CA GLY A 311 -5.84 -35.44 -4.98
C GLY A 311 -7.04 -34.49 -5.00
N VAL A 312 -7.67 -34.25 -3.85
CA VAL A 312 -8.83 -33.39 -3.68
C VAL A 312 -8.39 -32.05 -3.11
N PHE A 313 -8.80 -30.95 -3.73
CA PHE A 313 -8.58 -29.62 -3.20
C PHE A 313 -9.60 -29.30 -2.12
N ASP A 314 -9.33 -29.77 -0.90
CA ASP A 314 -10.16 -29.59 0.29
C ASP A 314 -9.75 -28.36 1.12
N LYS A 315 -10.47 -28.11 2.24
CA LYS A 315 -10.19 -26.98 3.15
C LYS A 315 -8.75 -26.95 3.67
N LYS A 316 -8.16 -28.11 3.98
CA LYS A 316 -6.77 -28.17 4.50
C LYS A 316 -5.78 -27.81 3.41
N THR A 317 -5.98 -28.36 2.21
CA THR A 317 -5.21 -28.05 1.01
C THR A 317 -5.30 -26.56 0.67
N ASN A 318 -6.51 -25.99 0.66
CA ASN A 318 -6.73 -24.56 0.39
C ASN A 318 -6.03 -23.65 1.41
N ASN A 319 -6.07 -23.99 2.70
CA ASN A 319 -5.39 -23.21 3.73
C ASN A 319 -3.88 -23.18 3.52
N SER A 320 -3.26 -24.34 3.25
CA SER A 320 -1.81 -24.41 2.98
C SER A 320 -1.46 -23.66 1.69
N PHE A 321 -2.21 -23.90 0.61
CA PHE A 321 -2.06 -23.23 -0.67
C PHE A 321 -2.11 -21.70 -0.55
N THR A 322 -3.11 -21.20 0.17
CA THR A 322 -3.29 -19.76 0.39
C THR A 322 -2.14 -19.17 1.21
N MET A 323 -1.70 -19.88 2.25
CA MET A 323 -0.58 -19.45 3.10
C MET A 323 0.72 -19.34 2.30
N LEU A 324 1.05 -20.34 1.49
CA LEU A 324 2.26 -20.33 0.66
C LEU A 324 2.23 -19.27 -0.44
N LEU A 325 1.06 -19.01 -1.04
CA LEU A 325 0.91 -17.91 -2.00
C LEU A 325 1.14 -16.55 -1.33
N VAL A 326 0.64 -16.37 -0.09
CA VAL A 326 0.89 -15.16 0.69
C VAL A 326 2.37 -15.03 1.04
N GLU A 327 3.02 -16.12 1.47
CA GLU A 327 4.46 -16.14 1.74
C GLU A 327 5.28 -15.80 0.50
N LYS A 328 4.94 -16.39 -0.65
CA LYS A 328 5.54 -16.07 -1.93
C LYS A 328 5.35 -14.60 -2.29
N ALA A 329 4.14 -14.07 -2.20
CA ALA A 329 3.87 -12.67 -2.49
C ALA A 329 4.65 -11.71 -1.58
N ASN A 330 4.85 -12.08 -0.31
CA ASN A 330 5.62 -11.29 0.65
C ASN A 330 7.15 -11.36 0.40
N LYS A 331 7.65 -12.48 -0.10
CA LYS A 331 9.07 -12.71 -0.34
C LYS A 331 9.53 -12.22 -1.72
N ASP A 332 8.68 -12.40 -2.73
CA ASP A 332 9.00 -12.16 -4.14
C ASP A 332 8.24 -10.96 -4.69
N ASP A 333 8.92 -9.81 -4.71
CA ASP A 333 8.45 -8.64 -5.46
C ASP A 333 8.88 -8.71 -6.92
N ASP A 334 8.20 -9.52 -7.71
CA ASP A 334 8.54 -9.76 -9.12
C ASP A 334 8.46 -8.48 -9.97
N VAL A 335 7.56 -7.56 -9.63
CA VAL A 335 7.42 -6.28 -10.33
C VAL A 335 8.65 -5.41 -10.08
N LEU A 336 9.06 -5.26 -8.81
CA LEU A 336 10.28 -4.51 -8.48
C LEU A 336 11.53 -5.21 -9.04
N LYS A 337 11.62 -6.54 -8.99
CA LYS A 337 12.75 -7.28 -9.57
C LYS A 337 12.87 -7.02 -11.07
N LYS A 338 11.76 -7.07 -11.83
CA LYS A 338 11.74 -6.75 -13.27
C LYS A 338 12.14 -5.30 -13.53
N LEU A 339 11.64 -4.35 -12.73
CA LEU A 339 12.06 -2.95 -12.83
C LEU A 339 13.57 -2.82 -12.61
N LEU A 340 14.10 -3.38 -11.52
CA LEU A 340 15.53 -3.32 -11.20
C LEU A 340 16.40 -3.97 -12.29
N GLN A 341 15.91 -4.99 -13.00
CA GLN A 341 16.62 -5.57 -14.16
C GLN A 341 16.65 -4.62 -15.36
N GLN A 342 15.62 -3.80 -15.55
CA GLN A 342 15.54 -2.79 -16.62
C GLN A 342 16.36 -1.52 -16.33
N LEU A 343 16.76 -1.30 -15.08
CA LEU A 343 17.58 -0.16 -14.65
C LEU A 343 19.09 -0.47 -14.57
N LYS A 344 19.49 -1.72 -14.84
CA LYS A 344 20.89 -2.12 -14.95
C LYS A 344 21.46 -1.74 -16.31
#